data_AF-W8YL28-F1
#
_entry.id   AF-W8YL28-F1
#
_cell.length_a   1.000
_cell.length_b   1.000
_cell.length_c   1.000
_cell.angle_alpha   90.00
_cell.angle_beta   90.00
_cell.angle_gamma   90.00
#
_symmetry.space_group_name_H-M   'P 1'
#
loop_
_entity.id
_entity.type
_entity.pdbx_description
1 polymer ?
#
loop_
_entity_poly.entity_id
_entity_poly.type
_entity_poly.pdbx_seq_one_letter_code
_entity_poly.pdbx_strand_id
1 'polypeptide(L)' 'MGYFKGKQFKKDIILVAVGSYCRFSLSYRDVSEILKERGVSVHPTTIMRWVHEYGNLIYQIWKKEKQSCTPCLAFR' A
#
# COMPACT_ATOMS: atom_id res chain seq x y z
N MET A 1 1.29 19.61 -8.52
CA MET A 1 1.76 18.49 -7.67
C MET A 1 1.78 18.92 -6.20
N GLY A 2 0.66 18.80 -5.48
CA GLY A 2 0.52 19.35 -4.12
C GLY A 2 -0.09 18.41 -3.06
N TYR A 3 -0.30 17.13 -3.38
CA TYR A 3 -1.08 16.22 -2.52
C TYR A 3 -0.39 15.75 -1.22
N PHE A 4 0.87 16.10 -1.01
CA PHE A 4 1.69 15.60 0.11
C PHE A 4 2.24 16.71 1.02
N LYS A 5 1.90 17.98 0.76
CA LYS A 5 2.41 19.11 1.55
C LYS A 5 1.64 19.18 2.87
N GLY A 6 2.26 18.71 3.96
CA GLY A 6 1.71 18.76 5.32
C GLY A 6 1.32 17.41 5.94
N LYS A 7 1.53 16.27 5.27
CA LYS A 7 1.38 14.96 5.92
C LYS A 7 2.66 14.62 6.69
N GLN A 8 2.50 14.13 7.92
CA GLN A 8 3.58 13.74 8.84
C GLN A 8 4.47 12.61 8.27
N PHE A 9 3.99 11.90 7.25
CA PHE A 9 4.65 10.75 6.62
C PHE A 9 4.96 11.03 5.15
N LYS A 10 6.18 10.69 4.72
CA LYS A 10 6.61 10.75 3.32
C LYS A 10 5.75 9.80 2.47
N LYS A 11 5.47 10.20 1.21
CA LYS A 11 4.72 9.40 0.22
C LYS A 11 5.25 7.96 0.10
N ASP A 12 6.56 7.78 0.23
CA ASP A 12 7.25 6.50 0.14
C ASP A 12 6.81 5.54 1.25
N ILE A 13 6.53 6.04 2.45
CA ILE A 13 6.05 5.24 3.58
C ILE A 13 4.65 4.70 3.30
N ILE A 14 3.78 5.55 2.73
CA ILE A 14 2.40 5.19 2.38
C ILE A 14 2.40 4.12 1.28
N LEU A 15 3.24 4.30 0.26
CA LEU A 15 3.42 3.33 -0.83
C LEU A 15 3.95 1.99 -0.32
N VAL A 16 4.94 2.00 0.56
CA VAL A 16 5.48 0.78 1.19
C VAL A 16 4.40 0.07 2.02
N ALA A 17 3.61 0.83 2.79
CA ALA A 17 2.55 0.26 3.63
C ALA A 17 1.45 -0.42 2.80
N VAL A 18 0.87 0.32 1.85
CA VAL A 18 -0.22 -0.19 0.99
C VAL A 18 0.29 -1.25 0.01
N GLY A 19 1.52 -1.10 -0.48
CA GLY A 19 2.18 -2.09 -1.34
C GLY A 19 2.44 -3.40 -0.62
N SER A 20 2.92 -3.36 0.64
CA SER A 20 3.15 -4.58 1.44
C SER A 20 1.84 -5.30 1.75
N TYR A 21 0.77 -4.55 2.04
CA TYR A 21 -0.59 -5.10 2.19
C TYR A 21 -1.04 -5.84 0.92
N CYS A 22 -0.92 -5.21 -0.26
CA CYS A 22 -1.39 -5.79 -1.52
C CYS A 22 -0.51 -6.94 -2.04
N ARG A 23 0.82 -6.87 -1.81
CA ARG A 23 1.81 -7.85 -2.26
C ARG A 23 1.73 -9.17 -1.51
N PHE A 24 1.58 -9.10 -0.18
CA PHE A 24 1.70 -10.24 0.73
C PHE A 24 0.39 -10.58 1.45
N SER A 25 -0.71 -9.86 1.17
CA SER A 25 -2.02 -10.06 1.83
C SER A 25 -1.93 -10.00 3.36
N LEU A 26 -1.05 -9.15 3.89
CA LEU A 26 -0.77 -9.02 5.33
C LEU A 26 -1.91 -8.31 6.07
N SER A 27 -2.04 -8.58 7.37
CA SER A 27 -2.99 -7.82 8.19
C SER A 27 -2.47 -6.40 8.45
N TYR A 28 -3.36 -5.45 8.77
CA TYR A 28 -2.97 -4.09 9.13
C TYR A 28 -2.01 -4.03 10.32
N ARG A 29 -2.06 -5.02 11.23
CA ARG A 29 -1.15 -5.13 12.37
C ARG A 29 0.25 -5.54 11.92
N ASP A 30 0.34 -6.54 11.04
CA ASP A 30 1.63 -6.98 10.50
C ASP A 30 2.31 -5.86 9.71
N VAL A 31 1.54 -5.10 8.90
CA VAL A 31 2.08 -3.95 8.18
C VAL A 31 2.55 -2.87 9.16
N SER A 32 1.83 -2.63 10.26
CA SER A 32 2.25 -1.73 11.33
C SER A 32 3.56 -2.20 11.99
N GLU A 33 3.73 -3.49 12.22
CA GLU A 33 4.95 -4.07 12.81
C GLU A 33 6.14 -3.93 11.85
N ILE A 34 5.95 -4.21 10.56
CA ILE A 34 7.00 -4.03 9.53
C ILE A 34 7.44 -2.57 9.43
N LEU A 35 6.49 -1.63 9.48
CA LEU A 35 6.80 -0.21 9.49
C LEU A 35 7.55 0.19 10.77
N LYS A 36 7.15 -0.38 11.91
CA LYS A 36 7.80 -0.16 13.20
C LYS A 36 9.24 -0.69 13.22
N GLU A 37 9.51 -1.84 12.62
CA GLU A 37 10.86 -2.39 12.43
C GLU A 37 11.74 -1.47 11.57
N ARG A 38 11.14 -0.74 10.63
CA ARG A 38 11.80 0.30 9.83
C ARG A 38 11.90 1.67 10.55
N GLY A 39 11.57 1.73 11.84
CA GLY A 39 11.61 2.94 12.65
C GLY A 39 10.40 3.87 12.47
N VAL A 40 9.32 3.39 11.82
CA VAL A 40 8.10 4.18 11.59
C VAL A 40 6.94 3.57 12.37
N SER A 41 6.64 4.13 13.54
CA SER A 41 5.49 3.71 14.34
C SER A 41 4.20 4.29 13.76
N VAL A 42 3.41 3.47 13.06
CA VAL A 42 2.11 3.86 12.47
C VAL A 42 1.01 3.00 13.07
N HIS A 43 -0.03 3.60 13.62
CA HIS A 43 -1.16 2.83 14.14
C HIS A 43 -1.91 2.10 13.00
N PRO A 44 -2.39 0.85 13.21
CA PRO A 44 -3.10 0.08 12.19
C PRO A 44 -4.31 0.79 11.55
N THR A 45 -4.99 1.64 12.32
CA THR A 45 -6.12 2.46 11.81
C THR A 45 -5.67 3.50 10.77
N THR A 46 -4.45 4.03 10.88
CA THR A 46 -3.87 4.94 9.88
C THR A 46 -3.58 4.20 8.58
N ILE A 47 -3.10 2.94 8.67
CA ILE A 47 -2.87 2.08 7.51
C ILE A 47 -4.20 1.76 6.84
N MET A 48 -5.25 1.43 7.61
CA MET A 48 -6.60 1.25 7.08
C MET A 48 -7.10 2.49 6.32
N ARG A 49 -6.88 3.70 6.85
CA ARG A 49 -7.21 4.96 6.15
C ARG A 49 -6.43 5.13 4.85
N TRP A 50 -5.14 4.80 4.83
CA TRP A 50 -4.32 4.85 3.62
C TRP A 50 -4.75 3.82 2.58
N VAL A 51 -5.10 2.60 3.00
CA VAL A 51 -5.63 1.57 2.11
C VAL A 51 -6.99 1.98 1.56
N HIS A 52 -7.84 2.64 2.36
CA HIS A 52 -9.14 3.12 1.86
C HIS A 52 -8.98 4.29 0.87
N GLU A 53 -8.08 5.23 1.15
CA GLU A 53 -7.85 6.43 0.31
C GLU A 53 -7.06 6.11 -0.97
N TYR A 54 -6.00 5.30 -0.87
CA TYR A 54 -5.08 5.01 -1.97
C TYR A 54 -5.21 3.60 -2.52
N GLY A 55 -5.93 2.70 -1.86
CA GLY A 55 -6.03 1.29 -2.26
C GLY A 55 -6.64 1.14 -3.64
N ASN A 56 -7.65 1.92 -4.03
CA ASN A 56 -8.19 1.86 -5.38
C ASN A 56 -7.14 2.29 -6.43
N LEU A 57 -6.41 3.38 -6.16
CA LEU A 57 -5.39 3.90 -7.08
C LEU A 57 -4.20 2.93 -7.22
N ILE A 58 -3.71 2.39 -6.11
CA ILE A 58 -2.61 1.42 -6.11
C ILE A 58 -3.06 0.08 -6.69
N TYR A 59 -4.28 -0.39 -6.38
CA TYR A 59 -4.84 -1.61 -6.95
C TYR A 59 -4.96 -1.54 -8.47
N GLN A 60 -5.37 -0.41 -9.04
CA GLN A 60 -5.42 -0.25 -10.51
C GLN A 60 -4.02 -0.26 -11.15
N ILE A 61 -3.02 0.34 -10.50
CA ILE A 61 -1.62 0.27 -10.94
C ILE A 61 -1.11 -1.18 -10.87
N TRP A 62 -1.36 -1.86 -9.75
CA TRP A 62 -0.97 -3.25 -9.55
C TRP A 62 -1.67 -4.23 -10.49
N LYS A 63 -2.97 -4.01 -10.75
CA LYS A 63 -3.76 -4.77 -11.72
C LYS A 63 -3.20 -4.59 -13.13
N LYS A 64 -2.82 -3.37 -13.50
CA LYS A 64 -2.14 -3.12 -14.78
C LYS A 64 -0.78 -3.83 -14.87
N GLU A 65 0.03 -3.81 -13.80
CA GLU A 65 1.33 -4.52 -13.79
C GLU A 65 1.17 -6.05 -13.86
N LYS A 66 0.20 -6.64 -13.15
CA LYS A 66 -0.13 -8.07 -13.28
C LYS A 66 -0.66 -8.42 -14.67
N GLN A 67 -1.28 -7.46 -15.36
CA GLN A 67 -1.74 -7.62 -16.73
C GLN A 67 -0.61 -7.46 -17.77
N SER A 68 0.50 -6.81 -17.43
CA SER A 68 1.71 -6.74 -18.27
C SER A 68 2.71 -7.88 -18.04
N CYS A 69 2.58 -8.66 -16.95
CA CYS A 69 3.38 -9.88 -16.73
C CYS A 69 2.59 -11.19 -16.88
N THR A 70 1.43 -11.17 -17.56
CA THR A 70 0.86 -12.39 -18.15
C THR A 70 -0.08 -12.03 -19.31
N PRO A 71 0.30 -12.30 -20.58
CA PRO A 71 -0.67 -12.65 -21.61
C PRO A 71 -0.86 -14.16 -21.58
N CYS A 72 -1.23 -14.74 -20.44
CA CYS A 72 -1.71 -16.12 -20.34
C CYS A 72 -2.46 -16.24 -19.02
N LEU A 73 -3.68 -16.78 -19.06
CA LEU A 73 -4.55 -17.06 -17.91
C LEU A 73 -5.39 -15.88 -17.42
N ALA A 74 -6.40 -15.66 -18.27
CA ALA A 74 -7.78 -15.37 -17.93
C ALA A 74 -8.19 -15.74 -16.49
N PHE A 75 -8.93 -14.80 -15.91
CA PHE A 75 -10.03 -15.01 -14.96
C PHE A 75 -10.42 -16.48 -14.72
N ARG A 76 -10.16 -16.94 -13.50
CA ARG A 76 -11.08 -17.83 -12.81
C ARG A 76 -11.22 -17.39 -11.36
#